data_AF-A0A143PU74-F1
#
_entry.id   AF-A0A143PU74-F1
#
_cell.length_a   1.000
_cell.length_b   1.000
_cell.length_c   1.000
_cell.angle_alpha   90.00
_cell.angle_beta   90.00
_cell.angle_gamma   90.00
#
_symmetry.space_group_name_H-M   'P 1'
#
loop_
_entity.id
_entity.type
_entity.pdbx_description
1 polymer ?
#
loop_
_entity_poly.entity_id
_entity_poly.type
_entity_poly.pdbx_seq_one_letter_code
_entity_poly.pdbx_strand_id
1 'polypeptide(L)' 'MRIPRVALWLFTLYLLVYVGFMTLAAFAPGVMAATPVAGLPLSLLYGLTLIALAFILAALYLRLAR' A
#
# COMPACT_ATOMS: atom_id res chain seq x y z
N MET A 1 20.93 -4.59 19.30
CA MET A 1 19.94 -4.36 18.23
C MET A 1 18.60 -4.98 18.63
N ARG A 2 17.65 -4.20 19.18
CA ARG A 2 16.34 -4.69 19.68
C ARG A 2 15.13 -4.09 18.91
N ILE A 3 15.24 -3.91 17.59
CA ILE A 3 14.15 -3.34 16.75
C ILE A 3 13.54 -4.29 15.68
N PRO A 4 13.66 -5.64 15.69
CA PRO A 4 13.20 -6.42 14.54
C PRO A 4 11.66 -6.59 14.45
N ARG A 5 10.92 -6.51 15.57
CA ARG A 5 9.50 -6.91 15.59
C ARG A 5 8.55 -5.85 15.04
N VAL A 6 8.77 -4.58 15.37
CA VAL A 6 7.90 -3.47 14.94
C VAL A 6 8.00 -3.26 13.42
N ALA A 7 9.23 -3.34 12.88
CA ALA A 7 9.46 -3.31 11.43
C ALA A 7 8.69 -4.43 10.71
N LEU A 8 8.75 -5.66 11.26
CA LEU A 8 8.06 -6.80 10.67
C LEU A 8 6.54 -6.62 10.67
N TRP A 9 5.96 -6.08 11.74
CA TRP A 9 4.53 -5.81 11.81
C TRP A 9 4.07 -4.76 10.81
N LEU A 10 4.80 -3.64 10.70
CA LEU A 10 4.51 -2.58 9.72
C LEU A 10 4.67 -3.10 8.29
N PHE A 11 5.68 -3.94 8.04
CA PHE A 11 5.90 -4.59 6.76
C PHE A 11 4.75 -5.56 6.41
N THR A 12 4.33 -6.40 7.35
CA THR A 12 3.19 -7.32 7.15
C THR A 12 1.90 -6.57 6.86
N LEU A 13 1.66 -5.45 7.54
CA LEU A 13 0.51 -4.59 7.28
C LEU A 13 0.54 -4.04 5.85
N TYR A 14 1.69 -3.51 5.42
CA TYR A 14 1.88 -3.06 4.03
C TYR A 14 1.63 -4.19 3.04
N LEU A 15 2.18 -5.39 3.31
CA LEU A 15 2.03 -6.57 2.48
C LEU A 15 0.56 -6.98 2.31
N LEU A 16 -0.22 -6.96 3.39
CA LEU A 16 -1.66 -7.25 3.33
C LEU A 16 -2.41 -6.29 2.41
N VAL A 17 -2.12 -4.99 2.52
CA VAL A 17 -2.73 -3.98 1.64
C VAL A 17 -2.29 -4.18 0.19
N TYR A 18 -1.01 -4.48 -0.04
CA TYR A 18 -0.48 -4.76 -1.37
C TYR A 18 -1.10 -6.01 -2.01
N VAL A 19 -1.24 -7.09 -1.24
CA VAL A 19 -1.89 -8.32 -1.72
C VAL A 19 -3.36 -8.05 -2.04
N GLY A 20 -4.06 -7.27 -1.23
CA GLY A 20 -5.44 -6.84 -1.53
C GLY A 20 -5.56 -6.04 -2.84
N PHE A 21 -4.60 -5.16 -3.12
CA PHE A 21 -4.51 -4.49 -4.42
C PHE A 21 -4.24 -5.49 -5.55
N MET A 22 -3.32 -6.42 -5.37
CA MET A 22 -2.98 -7.44 -6.36
C MET A 22 -4.17 -8.36 -6.67
N THR A 23 -4.96 -8.75 -5.67
CA THR A 23 -6.16 -9.58 -5.90
C THR A 23 -7.24 -8.79 -6.65
N LEU A 24 -7.47 -7.52 -6.29
CA LEU A 24 -8.37 -6.64 -7.05
C LEU A 24 -7.88 -6.46 -8.50
N ALA A 25 -6.58 -6.28 -8.70
CA ALA A 25 -5.96 -6.15 -10.02
C ALA A 25 -6.10 -7.42 -10.86
N ALA A 26 -5.94 -8.60 -10.26
CA ALA A 26 -5.99 -9.88 -10.94
C ALA A 26 -7.41 -10.36 -11.25
N PHE A 27 -8.35 -10.21 -10.30
CA PHE A 27 -9.70 -10.76 -10.42
C PHE A 27 -10.75 -9.77 -10.90
N ALA A 28 -10.50 -8.46 -10.80
CA ALA A 28 -11.42 -7.41 -11.24
C ALA A 28 -10.74 -6.36 -12.15
N PRO A 29 -10.13 -6.76 -13.28
CA PRO A 29 -9.44 -5.84 -14.18
C PRO A 29 -10.37 -4.75 -14.74
N GLY A 30 -11.66 -5.04 -14.90
CA GLY A 30 -12.66 -4.05 -15.34
C GLY A 30 -12.84 -2.88 -14.36
N VAL A 31 -12.72 -3.13 -13.06
CA VAL A 31 -12.76 -2.08 -12.03
C VAL A 31 -11.47 -1.28 -12.05
N MET A 32 -10.32 -1.94 -12.24
CA MET A 32 -9.02 -1.27 -12.32
C MET A 32 -8.83 -0.41 -13.58
N ALA A 33 -9.50 -0.77 -14.67
CA ALA A 33 -9.53 -0.03 -15.92
C ALA A 33 -10.51 1.16 -15.88
N ALA A 34 -11.43 1.19 -14.92
CA ALA A 34 -12.35 2.31 -14.79
C ALA A 34 -11.59 3.59 -14.39
N THR A 35 -12.02 4.72 -14.96
CA THR A 35 -11.40 6.04 -14.78
C THR A 35 -12.31 7.01 -14.01
N PRO A 36 -12.66 6.74 -12.74
CA PRO A 36 -13.68 7.49 -12.02
C PRO A 36 -13.22 8.88 -11.56
N VAL A 37 -11.92 9.12 -11.41
CA VAL A 37 -11.39 10.39 -10.87
C VAL A 37 -10.49 11.06 -11.90
N ALA A 38 -10.90 12.24 -12.37
CA ALA A 38 -10.12 13.10 -13.28
C ALA A 38 -9.62 12.40 -14.57
N GLY A 39 -10.29 11.33 -15.03
CA GLY A 39 -9.86 10.53 -16.18
C GLY A 39 -8.67 9.60 -15.91
N LEU A 40 -8.23 9.48 -14.65
CA LEU A 40 -7.13 8.60 -14.26
C LEU A 40 -7.65 7.19 -13.94
N PRO A 41 -6.96 6.13 -14.40
CA PRO A 41 -7.36 4.76 -14.12
C PRO A 41 -7.20 4.45 -12.63
N LEU A 42 -8.14 3.68 -12.09
CA LEU A 42 -8.11 3.25 -10.69
C LEU A 42 -6.81 2.53 -10.33
N SER A 43 -6.22 1.79 -11.26
CA SER A 43 -4.91 1.15 -11.09
C SER A 43 -3.81 2.13 -10.69
N LEU A 44 -3.77 3.32 -11.33
CA LEU A 44 -2.79 4.35 -11.03
C LEU A 44 -3.04 4.99 -9.66
N LEU A 45 -4.30 5.31 -9.35
CA LEU A 45 -4.69 5.93 -8.08
C LEU A 45 -4.39 5.01 -6.88
N TYR A 46 -4.69 3.72 -7.02
CA TYR A 46 -4.37 2.72 -6.00
C TYR A 46 -2.85 2.54 -5.86
N GLY A 47 -2.11 2.50 -6.97
CA GLY A 47 -0.65 2.45 -6.94
C GLY A 47 -0.04 3.65 -6.20
N LEU A 48 -0.57 4.85 -6.46
CA LEU A 48 -0.11 6.08 -5.79
C LEU A 48 -0.45 6.09 -4.30
N THR A 49 -1.60 5.51 -3.94
CA THR A 49 -2.01 5.33 -2.55
C THR A 49 -1.10 4.35 -1.81
N LEU A 50 -0.69 3.25 -2.45
CA LEU A 50 0.28 2.30 -1.89
C LEU A 50 1.64 2.95 -1.62
N ILE A 51 2.13 3.78 -2.56
CA ILE A 51 3.39 4.52 -2.38
C ILE A 51 3.28 5.47 -1.18
N ALA A 52 2.21 6.25 -1.10
CA ALA A 52 1.98 7.15 0.03
C ALA A 52 1.90 6.39 1.36
N LEU A 53 1.21 5.24 1.38
CA LEU A 53 1.12 4.37 2.55
C LEU A 53 2.50 3.85 2.99
N ALA A 54 3.36 3.47 2.04
CA ALA A 54 4.73 3.04 2.35
C ALA A 54 5.53 4.13 3.06
N PHE A 55 5.43 5.38 2.60
CA PHE A 55 6.08 6.53 3.26
C PHE A 55 5.53 6.79 4.65
N ILE A 56 4.20 6.69 4.85
CA ILE A 56 3.56 6.85 6.16
C ILE A 56 4.07 5.78 7.13
N LEU A 57 4.11 4.51 6.70
CA LEU A 57 4.60 3.41 7.52
C LEU A 57 6.09 3.55 7.86
N ALA A 58 6.91 4.02 6.91
CA ALA A 58 8.33 4.30 7.16
C ALA A 58 8.52 5.44 8.18
N ALA A 59 7.73 6.51 8.08
CA ALA A 59 7.76 7.61 9.04
C ALA A 59 7.29 7.16 10.44
N LEU A 60 6.25 6.32 10.51
CA LEU A 60 5.79 5.70 11.76
C LEU A 60 6.87 4.81 12.37
N TYR A 61 7.52 3.97 11.56
CA TYR A 61 8.65 3.17 12.03
C TYR A 61 9.74 4.06 12.62
N LEU A 62 10.15 5.13 11.93
CA LEU A 62 11.19 6.04 12.41
C LEU A 62 10.80 6.72 13.74
N ARG A 63 9.52 7.06 13.93
CA ARG A 63 9.02 7.60 15.20
C ARG A 63 9.00 6.57 16.32
N LEU A 64 8.57 5.33 16.05
CA LEU A 64 8.45 4.27 17.05
C LEU A 64 9.80 3.60 17.38
N ALA A 65 10.77 3.67 16.47
CA ALA A 65 12.09 3.07 16.61
C ALA A 65 13.14 4.02 17.21
N ARG A 66 12.77 5.28 17.47
CA ARG A 66 13.52 6.20 18.34
C ARG A 66 13.26 5.87 19.80
#